data_AF-X8GUV7-F1
#
_entry.id   AF-X8GUV7-F1
#
_cell.length_a   1.000
_cell.length_b   1.000
_cell.length_c   1.000
_cell.angle_alpha   90.00
_cell.angle_beta   90.00
_cell.angle_gamma   90.00
#
_symmetry.space_group_name_H-M   'P 1'
#
loop_
_entity.id
_entity.type
_entity.pdbx_description
1 polymer ?
#
loop_
_entity_poly.entity_id
_entity_poly.type
_entity_poly.pdbx_seq_one_letter_code
_entity_poly.pdbx_strand_id
1 'polypeptide(L)'
;MKAVIVSDFIGIINDVVIEDKRMYYSTEYILSRIENKFGQCYNKKFINDLVHQLNYLYLKLEQFDFSKFEIGMKLDVKTFNELKFDYDENDFYGIKEFNNNIFNGVYNL
;
A
#
# COMPACT_ATOMS: atom_id res chain seq x y z
N MET A 1 -8.07 -2.08 36.16
CA MET A 1 -8.18 -2.83 34.89
C MET A 1 -6.87 -3.58 34.68
N LYS A 2 -6.91 -4.89 34.42
CA LYS A 2 -5.71 -5.67 34.05
C LYS A 2 -5.79 -5.94 32.55
N ALA A 3 -4.89 -5.35 31.78
CA ALA A 3 -4.73 -5.59 30.35
C ALA A 3 -3.41 -6.34 30.12
N VAL A 4 -3.42 -7.38 29.29
CA VAL A 4 -2.22 -8.14 28.92
C VAL A 4 -2.25 -8.42 27.42
N ILE A 5 -1.11 -8.25 26.77
CA ILE A 5 -0.91 -8.72 25.39
C ILE A 5 -0.57 -10.21 25.47
N VAL A 6 -1.31 -11.03 24.73
CA VAL A 6 -1.13 -12.51 24.71
C VAL A 6 -0.22 -12.92 23.55
N SER A 7 -0.37 -12.30 22.39
CA SER A 7 0.48 -12.47 21.22
C SER A 7 0.33 -11.25 20.33
N ASP A 8 1.43 -10.81 19.75
CA ASP A 8 1.43 -9.77 18.72
C ASP A 8 1.11 -10.39 17.35
N PHE A 9 0.61 -9.55 16.45
CA PHE A 9 0.39 -9.93 15.05
C PHE A 9 1.72 -9.83 14.28
N ILE A 10 2.01 -10.83 13.47
CA ILE A 10 3.13 -10.81 12.51
C ILE A 10 2.64 -11.44 11.21
N GLY A 11 2.67 -10.67 10.13
CA GLY A 11 2.34 -11.13 8.77
C GLY A 11 3.56 -11.03 7.85
N ILE A 12 3.64 -11.89 6.84
CA ILE A 12 4.72 -11.87 5.85
C ILE A 12 4.13 -11.88 4.45
N ILE A 13 4.54 -10.92 3.62
CA ILE A 13 4.17 -10.84 2.19
C ILE A 13 5.47 -10.75 1.38
N ASN A 14 5.78 -11.73 0.54
CA ASN A 14 7.01 -11.78 -0.29
C ASN A 14 8.28 -11.38 0.51
N ASP A 15 8.49 -12.06 1.64
CA ASP A 15 9.60 -11.83 2.58
C ASP A 15 9.64 -10.43 3.23
N VAL A 16 8.58 -9.64 3.13
CA VAL A 16 8.39 -8.39 3.88
C VAL A 16 7.59 -8.70 5.14
N VAL A 17 8.19 -8.44 6.30
CA VAL A 17 7.55 -8.60 7.61
C VAL A 17 6.71 -7.35 7.91
N ILE A 18 5.45 -7.56 8.28
CA ILE A 18 4.49 -6.49 8.61
C ILE A 18 3.86 -6.81 9.97
N GLU A 19 4.11 -5.95 10.95
CA GLU A 19 3.69 -6.14 12.36
C GLU A 19 2.34 -5.49 12.67
N ASP A 20 1.92 -4.47 11.90
CA ASP A 20 0.58 -3.90 12.02
C ASP A 20 -0.42 -4.66 11.15
N LYS A 21 -1.41 -5.28 11.81
CA LYS A 21 -2.47 -6.08 11.18
C LYS A 21 -3.23 -5.31 10.09
N ARG A 22 -3.49 -4.02 10.26
CA ARG A 22 -4.23 -3.20 9.29
C ARG A 22 -3.38 -2.94 8.05
N MET A 23 -2.10 -2.64 8.26
CA MET A 23 -1.14 -2.50 7.15
C MET A 23 -1.05 -3.78 6.34
N TYR A 24 -0.99 -4.93 7.02
CA TYR A 24 -0.91 -6.24 6.37
C TYR A 24 -2.11 -6.49 5.45
N TYR A 25 -3.34 -6.39 5.97
CA TYR A 25 -4.53 -6.70 5.17
C TYR A 25 -4.77 -5.71 4.04
N SER A 26 -4.54 -4.41 4.27
CA SER A 26 -4.69 -3.41 3.20
C SER A 26 -3.63 -3.61 2.09
N THR A 27 -2.39 -3.90 2.49
CA THR A 27 -1.32 -4.25 1.54
C THR A 27 -1.68 -5.50 0.74
N GLU A 28 -2.06 -6.60 1.40
CA GLU A 28 -2.44 -7.85 0.73
C GLU A 28 -3.60 -7.66 -0.24
N TYR A 29 -4.62 -6.89 0.15
CA TYR A 29 -5.75 -6.56 -0.72
C TYR A 29 -5.31 -5.77 -1.96
N ILE A 30 -4.48 -4.74 -1.81
CA ILE A 30 -3.99 -3.94 -2.95
C ILE A 30 -3.15 -4.80 -3.89
N LEU A 31 -2.23 -5.59 -3.33
CA LEU A 31 -1.34 -6.47 -4.09
C LEU A 31 -2.12 -7.53 -4.86
N SER A 32 -3.06 -8.22 -4.23
CA SER A 32 -3.90 -9.23 -4.90
C SER A 32 -4.69 -8.62 -6.06
N ARG A 33 -5.20 -7.40 -5.92
CA ARG A 33 -5.91 -6.67 -6.97
C ARG A 33 -5.01 -6.30 -8.16
N ILE A 34 -3.76 -5.90 -7.89
CA ILE A 34 -2.75 -5.62 -8.92
C ILE A 34 -2.37 -6.91 -9.65
N GLU A 35 -2.07 -7.98 -8.92
CA GLU A 35 -1.68 -9.29 -9.48
C GLU A 35 -2.80 -9.91 -10.32
N ASN A 36 -4.05 -9.81 -9.87
CA ASN A 36 -5.20 -10.28 -10.63
C ASN A 36 -5.34 -9.59 -11.99
N LYS A 37 -4.88 -8.33 -12.11
CA LYS A 37 -4.97 -7.57 -13.36
C LYS A 37 -3.74 -7.71 -14.25
N PHE A 38 -2.54 -7.59 -13.67
CA PHE A 38 -1.29 -7.47 -14.43
C PHE A 38 -0.40 -8.71 -14.33
N GLY A 39 -0.77 -9.70 -13.52
CA GLY A 39 0.14 -10.77 -13.10
C GLY A 39 1.21 -10.26 -12.14
N GLN A 40 2.28 -11.04 -11.99
CA GLN A 40 3.42 -10.64 -11.17
C GLN A 40 4.19 -9.50 -11.90
N CYS A 41 4.04 -8.26 -11.43
CA CYS A 41 4.57 -7.08 -12.13
C CYS A 41 5.41 -6.11 -11.27
N TYR A 42 5.56 -6.37 -9.97
CA TYR A 42 6.26 -5.49 -9.04
C TYR A 42 7.28 -6.22 -8.16
N ASN A 43 8.33 -5.51 -7.76
CA ASN A 43 9.40 -6.03 -6.92
C ASN A 43 9.13 -5.81 -5.41
N LYS A 44 10.00 -6.37 -4.56
CA LYS A 44 9.89 -6.25 -3.10
C LYS A 44 9.90 -4.80 -2.59
N LYS A 45 10.54 -3.87 -3.31
CA LYS A 45 10.58 -2.45 -2.92
C LYS A 45 9.19 -1.83 -2.97
N PHE A 46 8.36 -2.20 -3.95
CA PHE A 46 6.98 -1.73 -4.01
C PHE A 46 6.19 -2.06 -2.74
N ILE A 47 6.32 -3.29 -2.24
CA ILE A 47 5.62 -3.77 -1.05
C ILE A 47 6.04 -2.96 0.18
N ASN A 48 7.35 -2.77 0.37
CA ASN A 48 7.87 -1.96 1.48
C ASN A 48 7.36 -0.51 1.41
N ASP A 49 7.44 0.10 0.23
CA ASP A 49 7.05 1.50 0.04
C ASP A 49 5.52 1.68 0.19
N LEU A 50 4.72 0.69 -0.23
CA LEU A 50 3.27 0.67 -0.01
C LEU A 50 2.92 0.60 1.48
N VAL A 51 3.56 -0.31 2.22
CA VAL A 51 3.37 -0.41 3.69
C VAL A 51 3.77 0.90 4.36
N HIS A 52 4.91 1.49 3.95
CA HIS A 52 5.37 2.77 4.48
C HIS A 52 4.38 3.89 4.18
N GLN A 53 3.82 3.92 2.96
CA GLN A 53 2.87 4.94 2.54
C GLN A 53 1.55 4.84 3.34
N LEU A 54 1.01 3.63 3.51
CA LEU A 54 -0.18 3.40 4.33
C LEU A 54 0.04 3.82 5.78
N ASN A 55 1.19 3.47 6.35
CA ASN A 55 1.53 3.86 7.73
C ASN A 55 1.73 5.37 7.86
N TYR A 56 2.38 6.00 6.89
CA TYR A 56 2.57 7.45 6.85
C TYR A 56 1.22 8.18 6.84
N LEU A 57 0.30 7.78 5.97
CA LEU A 57 -1.03 8.38 5.88
C LEU A 57 -1.82 8.12 7.18
N TYR A 58 -1.79 6.90 7.70
CA TYR A 58 -2.47 6.56 8.96
C TYR A 58 -1.99 7.41 10.15
N LEU A 59 -0.70 7.74 10.21
CA LEU A 59 -0.13 8.57 11.29
C LEU A 59 -0.31 10.07 11.07
N LYS A 60 -0.41 10.53 9.82
CA LYS A 60 -0.48 11.96 9.49
C LYS A 60 -1.89 12.49 9.37
N LEU A 61 -2.84 11.65 8.99
CA LEU A 61 -4.21 12.07 8.70
C LEU A 61 -5.12 11.58 9.81
N GLU A 62 -5.76 12.50 10.52
CA GLU A 62 -6.67 12.16 11.62
C GLU A 62 -7.84 11.27 11.17
N GLN A 63 -8.24 11.37 9.89
CA GLN A 63 -9.36 10.64 9.30
C GLN A 63 -8.92 9.72 8.16
N PHE A 64 -7.70 9.16 8.23
CA PHE A 64 -7.27 8.19 7.23
C PHE A 64 -8.23 6.99 7.16
N ASP A 65 -8.71 6.70 5.95
CA ASP A 65 -9.58 5.56 5.66
C ASP A 65 -8.91 4.66 4.63
N PHE A 66 -8.51 3.47 5.09
CA PHE A 66 -7.91 2.43 4.25
C PHE A 66 -8.81 2.09 3.07
N SER A 67 -10.13 2.04 3.27
CA SER A 67 -11.09 1.68 2.22
C SER A 67 -11.12 2.74 1.12
N LYS A 68 -11.03 4.03 1.50
CA LYS A 68 -10.93 5.13 0.52
C LYS A 68 -9.62 5.07 -0.24
N PHE A 69 -8.50 4.74 0.40
CA PHE A 69 -7.21 4.57 -0.27
C PHE A 69 -7.23 3.41 -1.26
N GLU A 70 -7.81 2.28 -0.86
CA GLU A 70 -7.98 1.09 -1.69
C GLU A 70 -8.88 1.34 -2.91
N ILE A 71 -10.01 2.03 -2.73
CA ILE A 71 -10.90 2.44 -3.83
C ILE A 71 -10.24 3.49 -4.72
N GLY A 72 -9.40 4.35 -4.14
CA GLY A 72 -8.60 5.36 -4.82
C GLY A 72 -7.56 4.80 -5.80
N MET A 73 -7.28 3.50 -5.75
CA MET A 73 -6.39 2.83 -6.69
C MET A 73 -7.04 2.69 -8.07
N LYS A 74 -6.62 3.54 -9.03
CA LYS A 74 -7.13 3.55 -10.41
C LYS A 74 -6.57 2.39 -11.22
N LEU A 75 -7.21 1.23 -11.07
CA LEU A 75 -6.80 0.02 -11.77
C LEU A 75 -7.18 0.00 -13.25
N ASP A 76 -8.08 0.85 -13.76
CA ASP A 76 -8.50 0.84 -15.18
C ASP A 76 -7.47 1.46 -16.13
N VAL A 77 -6.28 0.86 -16.15
CA VAL A 77 -5.14 1.24 -16.99
C VAL A 77 -4.55 0.02 -17.70
N LYS A 78 -3.67 0.20 -18.69
CA LYS A 78 -3.14 -0.93 -19.49
C LYS A 78 -1.95 -1.60 -18.82
N THR A 79 -1.13 -0.83 -18.14
CA THR A 79 0.12 -1.30 -17.53
C THR A 79 0.21 -0.91 -16.05
N PHE A 80 1.01 -1.65 -15.29
CA PHE A 80 1.27 -1.34 -13.89
C PHE A 80 1.84 0.08 -13.69
N ASN A 81 2.72 0.54 -14.58
CA ASN A 81 3.33 1.87 -14.50
C ASN A 81 2.32 3.02 -14.71
N GLU A 82 1.16 2.75 -15.29
CA GLU A 82 0.09 3.74 -15.43
C GLU A 82 -0.82 3.81 -14.19
N LEU A 83 -0.69 2.87 -13.25
CA LEU A 83 -1.45 2.82 -12.00
C LEU A 83 -1.20 4.08 -11.18
N LYS A 84 -2.26 4.64 -10.60
CA LYS A 84 -2.18 5.75 -9.66
C LYS A 84 -3.12 5.55 -8.49
N PHE A 85 -2.65 5.95 -7.32
CA PHE A 85 -3.47 6.10 -6.12
C PHE A 85 -3.95 7.54 -6.04
N ASP A 86 -5.27 7.72 -6.07
CA ASP A 86 -5.93 9.00 -5.91
C ASP A 86 -6.60 9.02 -4.54
N TYR A 87 -6.07 9.83 -3.64
CA TYR A 87 -6.61 10.01 -2.30
C TYR A 87 -6.70 11.51 -2.08
N ASP A 88 -7.92 12.01 -1.87
CA ASP A 88 -8.34 13.43 -1.93
C ASP A 88 -7.44 14.41 -1.16
N GLU A 89 -6.63 13.92 -0.23
CA GLU A 89 -5.56 14.66 0.42
C GLU A 89 -4.30 14.73 -0.47
N ASN A 90 -4.49 15.05 -1.74
CA ASN A 90 -3.48 15.07 -2.82
C ASN A 90 -2.34 16.08 -2.61
N ASP A 91 -2.37 16.88 -1.54
CA ASP A 91 -1.28 17.76 -1.10
C ASP A 91 -0.25 17.04 -0.18
N PHE A 92 -0.48 15.78 0.19
CA PHE A 92 0.52 15.01 0.92
C PHE A 92 1.60 14.46 -0.02
N TYR A 93 2.80 15.05 0.11
CA TYR A 93 4.00 14.76 -0.70
C TYR A 93 4.25 13.26 -0.95
N GLY A 94 3.97 12.40 0.04
CA GLY A 94 4.19 10.96 -0.05
C GLY A 94 3.44 10.26 -1.19
N ILE A 95 2.15 10.57 -1.42
CA ILE A 95 1.36 9.89 -2.47
C ILE A 95 1.87 10.27 -3.86
N LYS A 96 2.21 11.54 -4.05
CA LYS A 96 2.73 12.04 -5.32
C LYS A 96 4.06 11.38 -5.68
N GLU A 97 4.98 11.30 -4.72
CA GLU A 97 6.26 10.60 -4.93
C GLU A 97 6.07 9.12 -5.20
N PHE A 98 5.19 8.45 -4.42
CA PHE A 98 4.88 7.04 -4.61
C PHE A 98 4.33 6.76 -6.02
N ASN A 99 3.36 7.56 -6.48
CA ASN A 99 2.83 7.48 -7.85
C ASN A 99 3.89 7.75 -8.92
N ASN A 100 4.80 8.71 -8.68
CA ASN A 100 5.90 8.98 -9.62
C ASN A 100 6.87 7.80 -9.72
N ASN A 101 7.16 7.11 -8.61
CA ASN A 101 8.02 5.93 -8.62
C ASN A 101 7.39 4.75 -9.39
N ILE A 102 6.07 4.58 -9.28
CA ILE A 102 5.31 3.63 -10.12
C ILE A 102 5.48 3.99 -11.60
N PHE A 103 5.21 5.25 -11.94
CA PHE A 103 5.28 5.73 -13.32
C PHE A 103 6.68 5.59 -13.94
N ASN A 104 7.72 5.92 -13.16
CA ASN A 104 9.12 5.82 -13.59
C ASN A 104 9.65 4.38 -13.62
N GLY A 105 8.84 3.37 -13.26
CA GLY A 105 9.21 1.96 -13.31
C GLY A 105 10.22 1.53 -12.25
N VAL A 106 10.37 2.28 -11.16
CA VAL A 106 11.25 1.95 -10.02
C VAL A 106 10.90 0.57 -9.42
N TYR A 107 9.63 0.21 -9.54
CA TYR A 107 9.06 -0.98 -8.92
C TYR A 107 8.92 -2.18 -9.85
N ASN A 108 9.29 -2.05 -11.13
CA ASN A 108 9.14 -3.14 -12.08
C ASN A 108 9.97 -4.36 -11.66
N LEU A 109 9.44 -5.56 -11.94
CA LEU A 109 10.18 -6.82 -11.86
C LEU A 109 11.26 -6.91 -12.94
#